data_AF-A0A1H9ZMU2-F1
#
_entry.id   AF-A0A1H9ZMU2-F1
#
_cell.length_a   1.000
_cell.length_b   1.000
_cell.length_c   1.000
_cell.angle_alpha   90.00
_cell.angle_beta   90.00
_cell.angle_gamma   90.00
#
_symmetry.space_group_name_H-M   'P 1'
#
loop_
_entity.id
_entity.type
_entity.pdbx_description
1 polymer ?
#
loop_
_entity_poly.entity_id
_entity_poly.type
_entity_poly.pdbx_seq_one_letter_code
_entity_poly.pdbx_strand_id
1 'polypeptide(L)'
;MLVKEFYNKEVISINKDQTVEEATQLMIEHNVGGLPVVDNENSLVGMVTEKDILSRHKKIMPLPYIDVLGVFLYLEDPGRANEELKKSLAVKIEDLMSTPVYSVTLEDEIDIPLEFMVRKGFNRIPVEQDGKLVGIITRHDLLKAIVKKEE
;
A
#
# COMPACT_ATOMS: atom_id res chain seq x y z
N MET A 1 -11.42 13.79 19.94
CA MET A 1 -10.37 14.05 18.94
C MET A 1 -10.83 13.47 17.63
N LEU A 2 -10.90 14.31 16.61
CA LEU A 2 -11.41 13.94 15.29
C LEU A 2 -10.26 13.70 14.31
N VAL A 3 -10.51 12.89 13.27
CA VAL A 3 -9.53 12.60 12.21
C VAL A 3 -8.98 13.88 11.59
N LYS A 4 -9.82 14.89 11.36
CA LYS A 4 -9.41 16.18 10.77
C LYS A 4 -8.31 16.93 11.53
N GLU A 5 -8.09 16.61 12.80
CA GLU A 5 -7.06 17.24 13.63
C GLU A 5 -5.65 16.66 13.41
N PHE A 6 -5.54 15.43 12.87
CA PHE A 6 -4.27 14.68 12.83
C PHE A 6 -3.94 14.05 11.48
N TYR A 7 -4.89 13.98 10.55
CA TYR A 7 -4.61 13.42 9.22
C TYR A 7 -3.59 14.24 8.41
N ASN A 8 -2.89 13.57 7.50
CA ASN A 8 -2.05 14.23 6.53
C ASN A 8 -2.85 14.50 5.24
N LYS A 9 -2.84 15.77 4.80
CA LYS A 9 -3.48 16.23 3.56
C LYS A 9 -2.67 15.89 2.31
N GLU A 10 -1.34 15.88 2.44
CA GLU A 10 -0.44 15.55 1.35
C GLU A 10 -0.37 14.03 1.21
N VAL A 11 -1.26 13.50 0.38
CA VAL A 11 -1.38 12.07 0.11
C VAL A 11 -0.79 11.76 -1.25
N ILE A 12 0.20 10.87 -1.27
CA ILE A 12 0.69 10.27 -2.51
C ILE A 12 -0.27 9.12 -2.84
N SER A 13 -1.02 9.27 -3.93
CA SER A 13 -1.95 8.27 -4.45
C SER A 13 -1.49 7.78 -5.82
N ILE A 14 -2.12 6.71 -6.29
CA ILE A 14 -1.89 6.16 -7.63
C ILE A 14 -3.22 5.92 -8.33
N ASN A 15 -3.26 6.11 -9.64
CA ASN A 15 -4.46 5.79 -10.41
C ASN A 15 -4.58 4.28 -10.64
N LYS A 16 -5.81 3.74 -10.62
CA LYS A 16 -6.08 2.31 -10.79
C LYS A 16 -5.54 1.73 -12.12
N ASP A 17 -5.44 2.55 -13.16
CA ASP A 17 -4.98 2.14 -14.49
C ASP A 17 -3.46 2.16 -14.65
N GLN A 18 -2.73 2.72 -13.69
CA GLN A 18 -1.27 2.70 -13.63
C GLN A 18 -0.75 1.33 -13.21
N THR A 19 0.56 1.15 -13.38
CA THR A 19 1.24 -0.14 -13.25
C THR A 19 1.87 -0.35 -11.87
N VAL A 20 2.22 -1.60 -11.58
CA VAL A 20 3.01 -1.97 -10.39
C VAL A 20 4.38 -1.29 -10.40
N GLU A 21 4.99 -1.11 -11.58
CA GLU A 21 6.24 -0.37 -11.72
C GLU A 21 6.13 1.07 -11.22
N GLU A 22 5.13 1.80 -11.71
CA GLU A 22 4.86 3.19 -11.30
C GLU A 22 4.55 3.28 -9.81
N ALA A 23 3.77 2.33 -9.27
CA ALA A 23 3.49 2.26 -7.84
C ALA A 23 4.76 2.07 -7.01
N THR A 24 5.63 1.15 -7.44
CA THR A 24 6.89 0.86 -6.78
C THR A 24 7.79 2.09 -6.79
N GLN A 25 7.86 2.79 -7.93
CA GLN A 25 8.63 4.01 -8.07
C GLN A 25 8.14 5.11 -7.11
N LEU A 26 6.83 5.35 -7.04
CA LEU A 26 6.22 6.31 -6.11
C LEU A 26 6.50 5.94 -4.64
N MET A 27 6.40 4.65 -4.29
CA MET A 27 6.68 4.17 -2.94
C MET A 27 8.13 4.43 -2.53
N ILE A 28 9.10 4.20 -3.44
CA ILE A 28 10.53 4.45 -3.21
C ILE A 28 10.81 5.95 -3.11
N GLU A 29 10.33 6.73 -4.08
CA GLU A 29 10.60 8.17 -4.17
C GLU A 29 10.10 8.92 -2.95
N HIS A 30 8.89 8.60 -2.49
CA HIS A 30 8.28 9.26 -1.34
C HIS A 30 8.51 8.53 -0.01
N ASN A 31 9.26 7.42 -0.01
CA ASN A 31 9.51 6.58 1.16
C ASN A 31 8.20 6.17 1.88
N VAL A 32 7.23 5.68 1.12
CA VAL A 32 5.90 5.28 1.60
C VAL A 32 5.60 3.82 1.29
N GLY A 33 5.33 3.00 2.31
CA GLY A 33 5.01 1.58 2.09
C GLY A 33 3.62 1.22 1.55
N GLY A 34 2.88 2.16 0.98
CA GLY A 34 1.53 1.93 0.46
C GLY A 34 0.81 3.20 0.03
N LEU A 35 0.01 3.07 -1.03
CA LEU A 35 -0.65 4.13 -1.77
C LEU A 35 -2.16 3.88 -1.81
N PRO A 36 -3.00 4.88 -1.48
CA PRO A 36 -4.41 4.85 -1.84
C PRO A 36 -4.54 4.82 -3.37
N VAL A 37 -5.49 4.05 -3.87
CA VAL A 37 -5.77 3.92 -5.30
C VAL A 37 -7.01 4.72 -5.65
N VAL A 38 -6.90 5.59 -6.65
CA VAL A 38 -7.98 6.46 -7.10
C VAL A 38 -8.34 6.21 -8.56
N ASP A 39 -9.54 6.63 -8.96
CA ASP A 39 -9.93 6.74 -10.37
C ASP A 39 -9.56 8.11 -10.96
N ASN A 40 -9.97 8.36 -12.22
CA ASN A 40 -9.72 9.61 -12.92
C ASN A 40 -10.48 10.81 -12.34
N GLU A 41 -11.49 10.57 -11.50
CA GLU A 41 -12.25 11.61 -10.81
C GLU A 41 -11.77 11.82 -9.36
N ASN A 42 -10.64 11.22 -8.97
CA ASN A 42 -10.12 11.21 -7.59
C ASN A 42 -11.02 10.48 -6.58
N SER A 43 -11.90 9.59 -7.04
CA SER A 43 -12.66 8.71 -6.15
C SER A 43 -11.75 7.63 -5.60
N LEU A 44 -11.84 7.37 -4.30
CA LEU A 44 -11.05 6.33 -3.65
C LEU A 44 -11.64 4.95 -4.00
N VAL A 45 -10.86 4.10 -4.69
CA VAL A 45 -11.34 2.80 -5.21
C VAL A 45 -10.60 1.59 -4.63
N GLY A 46 -9.46 1.81 -3.98
CA GLY A 46 -8.67 0.71 -3.42
C GLY A 46 -7.46 1.17 -2.61
N MET A 47 -6.65 0.19 -2.22
CA MET A 47 -5.36 0.38 -1.56
C MET A 47 -4.35 -0.61 -2.12
N VAL A 48 -3.11 -0.16 -2.33
CA VAL A 48 -1.98 -1.05 -2.67
C VAL A 48 -0.81 -0.80 -1.72
N THR A 49 -0.18 -1.87 -1.24
CA THR A 49 0.96 -1.81 -0.31
C THR A 49 2.16 -2.56 -0.84
N GLU A 50 3.34 -2.30 -0.28
CA GLU A 50 4.55 -3.08 -0.57
C GLU A 50 4.31 -4.58 -0.35
N LYS A 51 3.52 -4.94 0.67
CA LYS A 51 3.18 -6.33 0.95
C LYS A 51 2.43 -6.98 -0.23
N ASP A 52 1.52 -6.26 -0.87
CA ASP A 52 0.75 -6.76 -2.02
C ASP A 52 1.68 -7.00 -3.21
N ILE A 53 2.55 -6.02 -3.50
CA ILE A 53 3.55 -6.08 -4.58
C ILE A 53 4.53 -7.25 -4.34
N LEU A 54 5.13 -7.34 -3.16
CA LEU A 54 6.10 -8.38 -2.81
C LEU A 54 5.47 -9.78 -2.78
N SER A 55 4.23 -9.90 -2.31
CA SER A 55 3.53 -11.19 -2.27
C SER A 55 3.23 -11.72 -3.68
N ARG A 56 2.99 -10.83 -4.64
CA ARG A 56 2.89 -11.21 -6.05
C ARG A 56 4.24 -11.62 -6.64
N HIS A 57 5.29 -10.87 -6.34
CA HIS A 57 6.64 -11.19 -6.81
C HIS A 57 7.12 -12.58 -6.35
N LYS A 58 6.84 -12.97 -5.10
CA LYS A 58 7.14 -14.33 -4.59
C LYS A 58 6.48 -15.45 -5.38
N LYS A 59 5.28 -15.23 -5.93
CA LYS A 59 4.58 -16.24 -6.76
C LYS A 59 5.22 -16.40 -8.14
N ILE A 60 5.92 -15.37 -8.61
CA ILE A 60 6.52 -15.31 -9.95
C ILE A 60 7.98 -15.79 -9.92
N MET A 61 8.64 -15.70 -8.76
CA MET A 61 10.00 -16.20 -8.55
C MET A 61 10.05 -17.43 -7.62
N PRO A 62 9.56 -18.61 -8.04
CA PRO A 62 10.18 -19.84 -7.61
C PRO A 62 11.39 -20.03 -8.52
N LEU A 63 12.60 -19.64 -8.08
CA LEU A 63 13.80 -20.20 -8.68
C LEU A 63 13.98 -21.56 -7.99
N PRO A 64 13.56 -22.70 -8.60
CA PRO A 64 13.85 -23.99 -8.01
C PRO A 64 15.38 -24.10 -7.94
N TYR A 65 15.89 -24.11 -6.71
CA TYR A 65 17.29 -24.32 -6.43
C TYR A 65 17.45 -25.66 -5.73
N ILE A 66 18.58 -26.31 -5.96
CA ILE A 66 19.04 -27.43 -5.15
C ILE A 66 20.19 -26.91 -4.30
N ASP A 67 20.13 -27.15 -2.99
CA ASP A 67 21.27 -27.01 -2.10
C ASP A 67 22.09 -28.30 -2.14
N VAL A 68 23.29 -28.20 -2.72
CA VAL A 68 24.26 -29.30 -2.78
C VAL A 68 25.53 -28.85 -2.08
N LEU A 69 25.78 -29.38 -0.88
CA LEU A 69 26.95 -29.04 -0.06
C LEU A 69 27.11 -27.52 0.20
N GLY A 70 26.01 -26.80 0.43
CA GLY A 70 26.03 -25.35 0.67
C GLY A 70 26.18 -24.51 -0.59
N VAL A 71 26.10 -25.13 -1.77
CA VAL A 71 26.06 -24.47 -3.07
C VAL A 71 24.61 -24.41 -3.55
N PHE A 72 24.12 -23.21 -3.84
CA PHE A 72 22.82 -23.00 -4.45
C PHE A 72 22.93 -23.15 -5.97
N LEU A 73 22.43 -24.27 -6.51
CA LEU A 73 22.34 -24.53 -7.94
C LEU A 73 20.94 -24.19 -8.46
N TYR A 74 20.82 -23.17 -9.31
CA TYR A 74 19.56 -22.79 -9.96
C TYR A 74 19.25 -23.77 -11.11
N LEU A 75 18.02 -24.30 -11.16
CA LEU A 75 17.61 -25.27 -12.18
C LEU A 75 17.07 -24.66 -13.48
N GLU A 76 16.84 -23.33 -13.53
CA GLU A 76 16.29 -22.64 -14.71
C GLU A 76 17.18 -21.49 -15.21
N ASP A 77 16.98 -21.11 -16.48
CA ASP A 77 17.71 -20.05 -17.18
C ASP A 77 17.41 -18.65 -16.58
N PRO A 78 18.43 -17.88 -16.13
CA PRO A 78 18.26 -16.53 -15.62
C PRO A 78 17.57 -15.56 -16.60
N GLY A 79 17.59 -15.83 -17.92
CA GLY A 79 16.86 -15.04 -18.92
C GLY A 79 15.34 -15.04 -18.73
N ARG A 80 14.75 -16.16 -18.28
CA ARG A 80 13.30 -16.28 -18.02
C ARG A 80 12.85 -15.41 -16.84
N ALA A 81 13.69 -15.30 -15.81
CA ALA A 81 13.39 -14.48 -14.64
C ALA A 81 13.21 -12.99 -15.01
N ASN A 82 13.96 -12.50 -15.99
CA ASN A 82 13.86 -11.11 -16.43
C ASN A 82 12.58 -10.83 -17.23
N GLU A 83 12.11 -11.78 -18.03
CA GLU A 83 10.85 -11.64 -18.78
C GLU A 83 9.64 -11.68 -17.85
N GLU A 84 9.63 -12.60 -16.89
CA GLU A 84 8.58 -12.71 -15.88
C GLU A 84 8.54 -11.50 -14.94
N LEU A 85 9.70 -10.94 -14.58
CA LEU A 85 9.78 -9.69 -13.83
C LEU A 85 9.11 -8.54 -14.61
N LYS A 86 9.46 -8.35 -15.89
CA LYS A 86 8.87 -7.31 -16.75
C LYS A 86 7.35 -7.46 -16.84
N LYS A 87 6.84 -8.69 -17.01
CA LYS A 87 5.39 -8.95 -17.02
C LYS A 87 4.73 -8.58 -15.70
N SER A 88 5.39 -8.88 -14.57
CA SER A 88 4.86 -8.56 -13.24
C SER A 88 4.75 -7.07 -12.97
N LEU A 89 5.72 -6.30 -13.47
CA LEU A 89 5.80 -4.85 -13.32
C LEU A 89 4.75 -4.13 -14.19
N ALA A 90 4.42 -4.69 -15.35
CA ALA A 90 3.41 -4.15 -16.27
C ALA A 90 1.95 -4.42 -15.84
N VAL A 91 1.72 -5.16 -14.75
CA VAL A 91 0.37 -5.41 -14.22
C VAL A 91 -0.25 -4.09 -13.75
N LYS A 92 -1.53 -3.87 -14.04
CA LYS A 92 -2.26 -2.71 -13.55
C LYS A 92 -2.56 -2.81 -12.06
N ILE A 93 -2.64 -1.66 -11.39
CA ILE A 93 -2.98 -1.57 -9.98
C ILE A 93 -4.40 -2.08 -9.69
N GLU A 94 -5.37 -1.88 -10.58
CA GLU A 94 -6.72 -2.42 -10.39
C GLU A 94 -6.76 -3.96 -10.24
N ASP A 95 -5.80 -4.67 -10.85
CA ASP A 95 -5.68 -6.14 -10.79
C ASP A 95 -4.88 -6.64 -9.58
N LEU A 96 -4.34 -5.73 -8.76
CA LEU A 96 -3.53 -6.04 -7.59
C LEU A 96 -4.12 -5.48 -6.28
N MET A 97 -4.76 -4.31 -6.36
CA MET A 97 -5.20 -3.57 -5.20
C MET A 97 -6.19 -4.36 -4.33
N SER A 98 -6.20 -4.05 -3.04
CA SER A 98 -7.26 -4.50 -2.15
C SER A 98 -8.49 -3.61 -2.31
N THR A 99 -9.65 -4.25 -2.49
CA THR A 99 -10.96 -3.60 -2.61
C THR A 99 -12.05 -4.48 -1.97
N PRO A 100 -13.08 -3.92 -1.29
CA PRO A 100 -13.25 -2.49 -0.99
C PRO A 100 -12.21 -1.99 0.02
N VAL A 101 -11.84 -0.71 -0.10
CA VAL A 101 -10.91 -0.07 0.83
C VAL A 101 -11.65 0.40 2.08
N TYR A 102 -11.08 0.12 3.24
CA TYR A 102 -11.52 0.74 4.49
C TYR A 102 -10.92 2.13 4.58
N SER A 103 -11.79 3.14 4.62
CA SER A 103 -11.46 4.55 4.79
C SER A 103 -12.20 5.11 6.01
N VAL A 104 -11.79 6.31 6.43
CA VAL A 104 -12.45 7.10 7.48
C VAL A 104 -12.77 8.49 6.95
N THR A 105 -13.71 9.18 7.57
CA THR A 105 -14.06 10.56 7.25
C THR A 105 -13.35 11.56 8.15
N LEU A 106 -13.34 12.84 7.77
CA LEU A 106 -12.79 13.93 8.59
C LEU A 106 -13.49 14.09 9.95
N GLU A 107 -14.74 13.66 10.05
CA GLU A 107 -15.58 13.77 11.25
C GLU A 107 -15.61 12.49 12.09
N ASP A 108 -14.91 11.44 11.65
CA ASP A 108 -14.75 10.22 12.43
C ASP A 108 -13.87 10.48 13.67
N GLU A 109 -14.16 9.73 14.73
CA GLU A 109 -13.34 9.73 15.94
C GLU A 109 -12.02 8.99 15.69
N ILE A 110 -10.93 9.50 16.28
CA ILE A 110 -9.57 8.91 16.18
C ILE A 110 -9.51 7.45 16.67
N ASP A 111 -10.43 7.03 17.53
CA ASP A 111 -10.48 5.67 18.04
C ASP A 111 -10.84 4.65 16.93
N ILE A 112 -11.55 5.07 15.88
CA ILE A 112 -11.88 4.22 14.72
C ILE A 112 -10.62 3.77 13.97
N PRO A 113 -9.77 4.68 13.43
CA PRO A 113 -8.54 4.25 12.78
C PRO A 113 -7.58 3.55 13.74
N LEU A 114 -7.56 3.89 15.03
CA LEU A 114 -6.75 3.20 16.03
C LEU A 114 -7.12 1.72 16.17
N GLU A 115 -8.41 1.41 16.29
CA GLU A 115 -8.92 0.04 16.37
C GLU A 115 -8.51 -0.79 15.14
N PHE A 116 -8.65 -0.21 13.95
CA PHE A 116 -8.22 -0.83 12.70
C PHE A 116 -6.72 -1.10 12.67
N MET A 117 -5.89 -0.15 13.11
CA MET A 117 -4.44 -0.35 13.11
C MET A 117 -3.99 -1.39 14.15
N VAL A 118 -4.62 -1.42 15.34
CA VAL A 118 -4.27 -2.35 16.43
C VAL A 118 -4.74 -3.77 16.14
N ARG A 119 -6.01 -3.94 15.75
CA ARG A 119 -6.62 -5.28 15.65
C ARG A 119 -6.51 -5.90 14.27
N LYS A 120 -6.50 -5.08 13.21
CA LYS A 120 -6.41 -5.57 11.82
C LYS A 120 -5.00 -5.45 11.25
N GLY A 121 -4.09 -4.78 11.95
CA GLY A 121 -2.69 -4.63 11.53
C GLY A 121 -2.50 -3.70 10.34
N PHE A 122 -3.45 -2.81 10.07
CA PHE A 122 -3.26 -1.76 9.08
C PHE A 122 -2.25 -0.74 9.59
N ASN A 123 -1.38 -0.24 8.70
CA ASN A 123 -0.40 0.78 9.07
C ASN A 123 -0.81 2.19 8.65
N ARG A 124 -1.81 2.29 7.77
CA ARG A 124 -2.31 3.51 7.18
C ARG A 124 -3.74 3.30 6.71
N ILE A 125 -4.55 4.35 6.81
CA ILE A 125 -5.97 4.33 6.44
C ILE A 125 -6.24 5.61 5.63
N PRO A 126 -6.77 5.49 4.40
CA PRO A 126 -7.19 6.66 3.62
C PRO A 126 -8.27 7.46 4.34
N VAL A 127 -8.23 8.78 4.19
CA VAL A 127 -9.27 9.68 4.64
C VAL A 127 -10.05 10.18 3.43
N GLU A 128 -11.36 10.00 3.44
CA GLU A 128 -12.24 10.39 2.35
C GLU A 128 -13.30 11.41 2.78
N GLN A 129 -13.80 12.15 1.81
CA GLN A 129 -14.98 13.00 1.93
C GLN A 129 -15.79 12.88 0.65
N ASP A 130 -17.07 12.53 0.76
CA ASP A 130 -17.96 12.33 -0.38
C ASP A 130 -17.40 11.36 -1.44
N GLY A 131 -16.74 10.29 -0.97
CA GLY A 131 -16.09 9.27 -1.81
C GLY A 131 -14.78 9.70 -2.49
N LYS A 132 -14.34 10.94 -2.26
CA LYS A 132 -13.07 11.47 -2.78
C LYS A 132 -11.96 11.34 -1.75
N LEU A 133 -10.76 10.99 -2.20
CA LEU A 133 -9.59 10.96 -1.34
C LEU A 133 -9.19 12.39 -0.95
N VAL A 134 -9.16 12.68 0.37
CA VAL A 134 -8.78 13.98 0.91
C VAL A 134 -7.55 13.93 1.81
N GLY A 135 -7.07 12.74 2.15
CA GLY A 135 -5.81 12.56 2.87
C GLY A 135 -5.57 11.14 3.34
N ILE A 136 -4.69 10.98 4.33
CA ILE A 136 -4.33 9.69 4.90
C ILE A 136 -4.00 9.85 6.39
N ILE A 137 -4.33 8.83 7.19
CA ILE A 137 -3.90 8.75 8.59
C ILE A 137 -3.00 7.54 8.78
N THR A 138 -1.85 7.74 9.42
CA THR A 138 -0.85 6.70 9.66
C THR A 138 -0.70 6.39 11.14
N ARG A 139 -0.03 5.28 11.48
CA ARG A 139 0.32 4.98 12.88
C ARG A 139 1.11 6.11 13.55
N HIS A 140 1.95 6.82 12.79
CA HIS A 140 2.72 7.94 13.30
C HIS A 140 1.80 9.11 13.72
N ASP A 141 0.75 9.37 12.95
CA ASP A 141 -0.21 10.43 13.25
C ASP A 141 -1.05 10.10 14.49
N LEU A 142 -1.44 8.82 14.65
CA LEU A 142 -2.13 8.36 15.86
C LEU A 142 -1.26 8.46 17.12
N LEU A 143 0.05 8.18 17.01
CA LEU A 143 0.97 8.37 18.14
C LEU A 143 1.03 9.85 18.57
N LYS A 144 1.05 10.80 17.62
CA LYS A 144 0.95 12.23 17.94
C LYS A 144 -0.36 12.59 18.63
N ALA A 145 -1.47 11.98 18.20
CA ALA A 145 -2.77 12.21 18.81
C ALA A 145 -2.83 11.74 20.27
N ILE A 146 -2.22 10.60 20.58
CA ILE A 146 -2.16 10.07 21.95
C ILE A 146 -1.40 11.01 22.88
N VAL A 147 -0.23 11.50 22.45
CA VAL A 147 0.57 12.45 23.26
C VAL A 147 -0.21 13.72 23.57
N LYS A 148 -0.91 14.28 22.57
CA LYS A 148 -1.73 15.49 22.75
C LYS A 148 -2.97 15.28 23.65
N LYS A 149 -3.48 14.05 23.77
CA LYS A 149 -4.61 13.74 24.67
C LYS A 149 -4.22 13.76 26.15
N GLU A 150 -2.94 13.55 26.45
CA GLU A 150 -2.41 13.53 27.82
C GLU A 150 -1.95 14.92 28.32
N GLU A 151 -1.97 15.94 27.45
CA GLU A 151 -1.79 17.36 27.79
C GLU A 151 -3.11 18.03 28.21
#